data_AF-A0A7V2HA52-F1
#
_entry.id   AF-A0A7V2HA52-F1
#
_cell.length_a   1.000
_cell.length_b   1.000
_cell.length_c   1.000
_cell.angle_alpha   90.00
_cell.angle_beta   90.00
_cell.angle_gamma   90.00
#
_symmetry.space_group_name_H-M   'P 1'
#
loop_
_entity.id
_entity.type
_entity.pdbx_description
1 polymer ?
#
loop_
_entity_poly.entity_id
_entity_poly.type
_entity_poly.pdbx_seq_one_letter_code
_entity_poly.pdbx_strand_id
1 'polypeptide(L)'
;MKKATIWLGLVLVLLGAGCQKTTTTTTQNKNTNPVTVQNRNVTTNTTTNSSPSATMVNWDFNGTTWSASGTPPDCPDPLSIQSPVNVAAATSILYPGQTRGGNYKAHGGFRFDTSNNSDITVTVPMDARVVQGSRYIELGETQYLFDLQSPCGLRFRFDHLLTLSPAFQALAALLPTAQQNNSRTTRFETPLSVKAGDVIATAVGFGSTSNVSLDFGVYDLRQPNEASTRPVFQAAHGMFRETAYYGICWLELLPAADAAKVKALPAGDQQLGKTSDYCE
;
A
#
# COMPACT_ATOMS: atom_id res chain seq x y z
N MET A 1 41.69 10.80 -48.40
CA MET A 1 42.77 11.36 -47.54
C MET A 1 42.78 10.55 -46.25
N LYS A 2 43.50 9.42 -46.21
CA LYS A 2 44.75 9.16 -45.44
C LYS A 2 44.73 9.60 -43.95
N LYS A 3 44.53 8.56 -43.11
CA LYS A 3 45.18 8.18 -41.81
C LYS A 3 45.34 9.22 -40.68
N ALA A 4 44.92 8.82 -39.48
CA ALA A 4 45.83 8.70 -38.33
C ALA A 4 45.27 7.73 -37.26
N THR A 5 46.08 6.73 -36.93
CA THR A 5 45.95 5.79 -35.81
C THR A 5 46.92 6.28 -34.73
N ILE A 6 46.52 6.28 -33.44
CA ILE A 6 47.48 6.25 -32.33
C ILE A 6 46.98 5.23 -31.29
N TRP A 7 47.87 4.29 -31.01
CA TRP A 7 47.87 3.30 -29.93
C TRP A 7 48.89 3.75 -28.88
N LEU A 8 48.62 3.50 -27.59
CA LEU A 8 49.54 3.18 -26.47
C LEU A 8 48.66 3.25 -25.20
N GLY A 9 48.73 2.38 -24.19
CA GLY A 9 49.64 1.31 -23.85
C GLY A 9 49.32 0.90 -22.40
N LEU A 10 49.39 -0.40 -22.16
CA LEU A 10 49.11 -1.18 -20.94
C LEU A 10 49.81 -0.68 -19.65
N VAL A 11 49.17 -0.81 -18.49
CA VAL A 11 49.84 -1.27 -17.26
C VAL A 11 48.95 -2.28 -16.52
N LEU A 12 49.53 -3.46 -16.32
CA LEU A 12 49.03 -4.61 -15.59
C LEU A 12 49.57 -4.53 -14.14
N VAL A 13 48.72 -4.74 -13.13
CA VAL A 13 49.19 -5.16 -11.79
C VAL A 13 48.35 -6.34 -11.34
N LEU A 14 48.99 -7.51 -11.35
CA LEU A 14 48.59 -8.73 -10.67
C LEU A 14 49.16 -8.71 -9.25
N LEU A 15 48.32 -8.94 -8.24
CA LEU A 15 48.74 -9.53 -6.97
C LEU A 15 47.61 -10.46 -6.49
N GLY A 16 47.94 -11.75 -6.43
CA GLY A 16 47.12 -12.78 -5.83
C GLY A 16 47.56 -13.12 -4.40
N ALA A 17 46.61 -13.62 -3.63
CA ALA A 17 46.71 -14.57 -2.51
C ALA A 17 45.28 -14.66 -1.96
N GLY A 18 44.61 -15.80 -1.83
CA GLY A 18 45.09 -17.05 -1.27
C GLY A 18 44.32 -17.30 0.03
N CYS A 19 43.39 -18.27 -0.03
CA CYS A 19 42.69 -19.01 1.02
C CYS A 19 42.86 -18.60 2.50
N GLN A 20 41.74 -18.59 3.25
CA GLN A 20 41.40 -19.69 4.17
C GLN A 20 39.95 -19.59 4.67
N LYS A 21 39.18 -20.64 4.40
CA LYS A 21 37.89 -20.90 5.05
C LYS A 21 38.17 -21.47 6.44
N THR A 22 37.73 -20.80 7.48
CA THR A 22 37.78 -21.30 8.86
C THR A 22 36.60 -22.23 9.08
N THR A 23 36.82 -23.53 8.90
CA THR A 23 35.86 -24.57 9.29
C THR A 23 35.86 -24.66 10.81
N THR A 24 34.80 -24.16 11.46
CA THR A 24 34.59 -24.37 12.89
C THR A 24 33.88 -25.70 13.07
N THR A 25 34.62 -26.70 13.54
CA THR A 25 34.09 -28.00 13.93
C THR A 25 33.35 -27.85 15.25
N THR A 26 32.02 -27.80 15.22
CA THR A 26 31.18 -27.90 16.42
C THR A 26 31.06 -29.37 16.81
N THR A 27 31.76 -29.74 17.89
CA THR A 27 31.66 -31.05 18.53
C THR A 27 30.26 -31.24 19.10
N GLN A 28 29.46 -32.13 18.50
CA GLN A 28 28.22 -32.61 19.08
C GLN A 28 28.53 -33.48 20.31
N ASN A 29 28.20 -32.97 21.50
CA ASN A 29 28.25 -33.77 22.71
C ASN A 29 26.93 -34.54 22.85
N LYS A 30 26.96 -35.82 22.45
CA LYS A 30 25.89 -36.80 22.74
C LYS A 30 25.92 -37.11 24.23
N ASN A 31 24.92 -36.65 24.96
CA ASN A 31 24.59 -37.21 26.26
C ASN A 31 23.11 -37.57 26.29
N THR A 32 22.82 -38.81 25.90
CA THR A 32 21.50 -39.43 25.99
C THR A 32 21.41 -40.18 27.32
N ASN A 33 20.66 -39.62 28.27
CA ASN A 33 20.09 -40.40 29.37
C ASN A 33 18.60 -40.65 29.07
N PRO A 34 18.12 -41.90 29.12
CA PRO A 34 16.73 -42.21 28.84
C PRO A 34 15.86 -41.81 30.04
N VAL A 35 14.99 -40.83 29.87
CA VAL A 35 13.92 -40.51 30.82
C VAL A 35 12.71 -41.37 30.48
N THR A 36 12.40 -42.30 31.39
CA THR A 36 11.18 -43.10 31.39
C THR A 36 9.97 -42.19 31.61
N VAL A 37 9.19 -41.92 30.55
CA VAL A 37 7.92 -41.20 30.67
C VAL A 37 6.81 -42.21 30.95
N GLN A 38 6.23 -42.13 32.14
CA GLN A 38 5.03 -42.88 32.49
C GLN A 38 3.81 -42.31 31.77
N ASN A 39 3.07 -43.20 31.10
CA ASN A 39 1.76 -42.93 30.50
C ASN A 39 0.76 -42.43 31.57
N ARG A 40 0.34 -41.17 31.47
CA ARG A 40 -0.93 -40.71 32.03
C ARG A 40 -1.90 -40.50 30.88
N ASN A 41 -2.93 -41.35 30.82
CA ASN A 41 -4.11 -41.10 30.00
C ASN A 41 -4.79 -39.83 30.51
N VAL A 42 -4.60 -38.72 29.79
CA VAL A 42 -5.39 -37.51 29.96
C VAL A 42 -6.53 -37.58 28.95
N THR A 43 -7.71 -37.92 29.44
CA THR A 43 -8.96 -37.82 28.68
C THR A 43 -9.31 -36.34 28.51
N THR A 44 -8.88 -35.71 27.42
CA THR A 44 -9.34 -34.38 27.03
C THR A 44 -10.71 -34.48 26.39
N ASN A 45 -11.76 -34.16 27.16
CA ASN A 45 -13.07 -33.80 26.61
C ASN A 45 -12.94 -32.45 25.91
N THR A 46 -12.69 -32.47 24.60
CA THR A 46 -12.73 -31.28 23.76
C THR A 46 -14.18 -31.02 23.36
N THR A 47 -14.89 -30.22 24.14
CA THR A 47 -16.14 -29.59 23.70
C THR A 47 -15.82 -28.54 22.64
N THR A 48 -15.96 -28.91 21.38
CA THR A 48 -15.94 -27.99 20.24
C THR A 48 -17.19 -27.12 20.25
N ASN A 49 -17.14 -25.99 20.97
CA ASN A 49 -18.05 -24.88 20.74
C ASN A 49 -17.52 -24.04 19.56
N SER A 50 -17.73 -24.53 18.34
CA SER A 50 -17.61 -23.70 17.15
C SER A 50 -18.83 -22.78 17.09
N SER A 51 -18.71 -21.59 17.68
CA SER A 51 -19.56 -20.48 17.26
C SER A 51 -19.33 -20.24 15.76
N PRO A 52 -20.39 -20.01 14.96
CA PRO A 52 -20.22 -19.65 13.57
C PRO A 52 -19.43 -18.34 13.52
N SER A 53 -18.29 -18.34 12.84
CA SER A 53 -17.55 -17.12 12.49
C SER A 53 -18.54 -16.14 11.91
N ALA A 54 -18.79 -15.02 12.60
CA ALA A 54 -19.61 -13.94 12.06
C ALA A 54 -19.05 -13.60 10.68
N THR A 55 -19.86 -13.78 9.64
CA THR A 55 -19.49 -13.47 8.27
C THR A 55 -19.11 -12.00 8.19
N MET A 56 -17.82 -11.72 7.96
CA MET A 56 -17.30 -10.36 7.87
C MET A 56 -18.03 -9.61 6.75
N VAL A 57 -18.49 -8.39 7.04
CA VAL A 57 -19.22 -7.55 6.09
C VAL A 57 -18.31 -7.15 4.93
N ASN A 58 -18.76 -7.39 3.70
CA ASN A 58 -18.08 -6.97 2.48
C ASN A 58 -18.84 -5.79 1.85
N TRP A 59 -18.13 -5.00 1.07
CA TRP A 59 -18.69 -3.87 0.33
C TRP A 59 -18.50 -4.07 -1.16
N ASP A 60 -19.60 -4.04 -1.91
CA ASP A 60 -19.61 -4.29 -3.35
C ASP A 60 -20.21 -3.10 -4.11
N PHE A 61 -19.59 -2.78 -5.25
CA PHE A 61 -20.08 -1.76 -6.17
C PHE A 61 -20.86 -2.43 -7.30
N ASN A 62 -22.13 -2.05 -7.48
CA ASN A 62 -23.02 -2.64 -8.49
C ASN A 62 -22.93 -1.94 -9.87
N GLY A 63 -21.95 -1.06 -10.07
CA GLY A 63 -21.85 -0.18 -11.24
C GLY A 63 -22.43 1.23 -11.02
N THR A 64 -23.21 1.42 -9.94
CA THR A 64 -23.86 2.69 -9.61
C THR A 64 -23.60 3.13 -8.19
N THR A 65 -23.76 2.22 -7.22
CA THR A 65 -23.61 2.49 -5.79
C THR A 65 -22.87 1.38 -5.08
N TRP A 66 -22.24 1.73 -3.95
CA TRP A 66 -21.75 0.75 -2.98
C TRP A 66 -22.88 0.24 -2.09
N SER A 67 -22.80 -1.03 -1.71
CA SER A 67 -23.69 -1.65 -0.73
C SER A 67 -22.94 -2.68 0.11
N ALA A 68 -23.28 -2.74 1.39
CA ALA A 68 -22.76 -3.76 2.30
C ALA A 68 -23.51 -5.09 2.13
N SER A 69 -22.80 -6.21 2.29
CA SER A 69 -23.38 -7.57 2.24
C SER A 69 -24.21 -7.94 3.47
N GLY A 70 -24.28 -7.06 4.47
CA GLY A 70 -24.95 -7.25 5.75
C GLY A 70 -24.96 -5.95 6.53
N THR A 71 -25.21 -6.00 7.84
CA THR A 71 -25.15 -4.81 8.71
C THR A 71 -23.70 -4.51 9.06
N PRO A 72 -23.09 -3.43 8.52
CA PRO A 72 -21.71 -3.07 8.86
C PRO A 72 -21.62 -2.67 10.34
N PRO A 73 -20.49 -2.94 11.01
CA PRO A 73 -20.21 -2.31 12.29
C PRO A 73 -20.02 -0.81 12.10
N ASP A 74 -20.24 -0.04 13.16
CA ASP A 74 -19.96 1.39 13.15
C ASP A 74 -18.47 1.65 12.91
N CYS A 75 -18.16 2.67 12.10
CA CYS A 75 -16.78 3.19 12.06
C CYS A 75 -16.50 3.99 13.34
N PRO A 76 -15.22 4.21 13.70
CA PRO A 76 -14.88 5.13 14.79
C PRO A 76 -15.60 6.47 14.66
N ASP A 77 -16.02 7.02 15.80
CA ASP A 77 -16.62 8.34 15.91
C ASP A 77 -15.87 9.16 16.99
N PRO A 78 -15.14 10.22 16.62
CA PRO A 78 -14.98 10.75 15.26
C PRO A 78 -14.24 9.79 14.32
N LEU A 79 -14.57 9.87 13.02
CA LEU A 79 -13.92 9.08 11.98
C LEU A 79 -12.41 9.35 11.98
N SER A 80 -11.63 8.31 12.21
CA SER A 80 -10.17 8.43 12.30
C SER A 80 -9.48 7.14 11.86
N ILE A 81 -8.25 7.29 11.39
CA ILE A 81 -7.37 6.22 10.92
C ILE A 81 -5.95 6.43 11.45
N GLN A 82 -5.13 5.37 11.45
CA GLN A 82 -3.70 5.54 11.66
C GLN A 82 -3.04 6.15 10.42
N SER A 83 -1.96 6.89 10.61
CA SER A 83 -1.13 7.35 9.49
C SER A 83 -0.49 6.16 8.78
N PRO A 84 -0.64 6.03 7.44
CA PRO A 84 -0.11 4.89 6.71
C PRO A 84 1.40 4.97 6.49
N VAL A 85 2.04 6.07 6.90
CA VAL A 85 3.46 6.38 6.71
C VAL A 85 3.93 7.23 7.89
N ASN A 86 5.24 7.34 8.06
CA ASN A 86 5.81 8.37 8.93
C ASN A 86 5.63 9.77 8.31
N VAL A 87 4.58 10.48 8.70
CA VAL A 87 4.26 11.83 8.24
C VAL A 87 5.37 12.82 8.53
N ALA A 88 6.25 12.54 9.51
CA ALA A 88 7.37 13.42 9.80
C ALA A 88 8.33 13.61 8.60
N ALA A 89 8.44 12.60 7.74
CA ALA A 89 9.29 12.62 6.56
C ALA A 89 8.64 13.28 5.33
N ALA A 90 7.32 13.51 5.35
CA ALA A 90 6.63 14.11 4.21
C ALA A 90 7.05 15.58 4.03
N THR A 91 7.25 15.95 2.77
CA THR A 91 7.76 17.26 2.31
C THR A 91 6.68 18.08 1.60
N SER A 92 5.75 17.41 0.93
CA SER A 92 4.57 18.03 0.32
C SER A 92 3.44 17.00 0.19
N ILE A 93 2.21 17.49 -0.05
CA ILE A 93 1.00 16.66 -0.12
C ILE A 93 0.28 16.89 -1.44
N LEU A 94 0.00 15.80 -2.17
CA LEU A 94 -0.97 15.80 -3.25
C LEU A 94 -2.36 15.70 -2.65
N TYR A 95 -3.21 16.69 -2.91
CA TYR A 95 -4.56 16.70 -2.35
C TYR A 95 -5.44 15.70 -3.12
N PRO A 96 -6.33 14.96 -2.43
CA PRO A 96 -7.32 14.13 -3.11
C PRO A 96 -8.33 15.03 -3.84
N GLY A 97 -9.00 14.50 -4.87
CA GLY A 97 -10.02 15.24 -5.61
C GLY A 97 -9.44 16.31 -6.53
N GLN A 98 -8.41 15.95 -7.30
CA GLN A 98 -7.70 16.84 -8.22
C GLN A 98 -7.61 16.26 -9.63
N THR A 99 -7.71 17.09 -10.66
CA THR A 99 -7.34 16.68 -12.03
C THR A 99 -5.87 16.98 -12.28
N ARG A 100 -5.00 15.98 -12.15
CA ARG A 100 -3.55 16.11 -12.34
C ARG A 100 -3.02 15.02 -13.28
N GLY A 101 -2.06 15.39 -14.13
CA GLY A 101 -1.53 14.48 -15.15
C GLY A 101 -2.60 13.98 -16.14
N GLY A 102 -3.55 14.85 -16.50
CA GLY A 102 -4.64 14.56 -17.44
C GLY A 102 -5.73 13.61 -16.93
N ASN A 103 -5.70 13.22 -15.65
CA ASN A 103 -6.66 12.30 -15.06
C ASN A 103 -7.22 12.86 -13.76
N TYR A 104 -8.49 12.55 -13.48
CA TYR A 104 -9.07 12.82 -12.18
C TYR A 104 -8.51 11.84 -11.14
N LYS A 105 -8.01 12.37 -10.04
CA LYS A 105 -7.41 11.62 -8.95
C LYS A 105 -8.27 11.81 -7.71
N ALA A 106 -9.17 10.85 -7.49
CA ALA A 106 -9.97 10.80 -6.26
C ALA A 106 -9.10 10.53 -5.01
N HIS A 107 -7.85 10.12 -5.20
CA HIS A 107 -6.84 9.95 -4.16
C HIS A 107 -5.83 11.11 -4.16
N GLY A 108 -5.16 11.27 -3.03
CA GLY A 108 -4.05 12.20 -2.85
C GLY A 108 -2.73 11.45 -2.84
N GLY A 109 -1.76 11.97 -2.10
CA GLY A 109 -0.49 11.28 -1.91
C GLY A 109 0.49 12.06 -1.05
N PHE A 110 1.49 11.36 -0.55
CA PHE A 110 2.62 11.91 0.19
C PHE A 110 3.82 12.00 -0.73
N ARG A 111 4.55 13.12 -0.67
CA ARG A 111 5.88 13.25 -1.29
C ARG A 111 6.97 13.33 -0.24
N PHE A 112 8.09 12.67 -0.50
CA PHE A 112 9.24 12.57 0.39
C PHE A 112 10.51 12.99 -0.35
N ASP A 113 10.52 14.22 -0.86
CA ASP A 113 11.51 14.71 -1.83
C ASP A 113 12.96 14.75 -1.27
N THR A 114 13.13 14.55 0.04
CA THR A 114 14.42 14.49 0.74
C THR A 114 14.78 13.09 1.27
N SER A 115 13.99 12.07 0.94
CA SER A 115 14.19 10.69 1.40
C SER A 115 14.64 9.78 0.26
N ASN A 116 15.15 8.59 0.59
CA ASN A 116 15.32 7.51 -0.37
C ASN A 116 14.03 6.67 -0.46
N ASN A 117 13.83 5.98 -1.57
CA ASN A 117 12.66 5.10 -1.76
C ASN A 117 12.50 4.09 -0.61
N SER A 118 13.62 3.54 -0.11
CA SER A 118 13.68 2.54 0.97
C SER A 118 13.52 3.10 2.38
N ASP A 119 13.39 4.41 2.54
CA ASP A 119 13.23 5.04 3.86
C ASP A 119 11.74 5.10 4.27
N ILE A 120 10.84 4.75 3.36
CA ILE A 120 9.39 4.89 3.54
C ILE A 120 8.74 3.51 3.71
N THR A 121 8.39 3.20 4.96
CA THR A 121 7.51 2.08 5.30
C THR A 121 6.05 2.50 5.20
N VAL A 122 5.25 1.67 4.54
CA VAL A 122 3.80 1.84 4.40
C VAL A 122 3.09 0.80 5.24
N THR A 123 2.14 1.24 6.06
CA THR A 123 1.36 0.39 6.98
C THR A 123 -0.14 0.50 6.72
N VAL A 124 -0.86 -0.53 7.16
CA VAL A 124 -2.31 -0.59 7.12
C VAL A 124 -2.90 0.41 8.15
N PRO A 125 -3.79 1.33 7.73
CA PRO A 125 -4.26 2.40 8.61
C PRO A 125 -5.43 1.99 9.52
N MET A 126 -6.11 0.88 9.20
CA MET A 126 -7.24 0.32 9.93
C MET A 126 -7.40 -1.16 9.57
N ASP A 127 -7.91 -1.98 10.50
CA ASP A 127 -8.31 -3.36 10.24
C ASP A 127 -9.15 -3.47 8.96
N ALA A 128 -8.71 -4.33 8.03
CA ALA A 128 -9.29 -4.39 6.70
C ALA A 128 -9.04 -5.75 6.02
N ARG A 129 -9.58 -5.90 4.81
CA ARG A 129 -9.23 -6.96 3.87
C ARG A 129 -8.63 -6.37 2.61
N VAL A 130 -7.57 -6.99 2.07
CA VAL A 130 -7.04 -6.65 0.76
C VAL A 130 -7.95 -7.28 -0.30
N VAL A 131 -8.77 -6.47 -0.97
CA VAL A 131 -9.85 -6.97 -1.84
C VAL A 131 -9.49 -7.00 -3.31
N GLN A 132 -8.59 -6.12 -3.74
CA GLN A 132 -8.07 -6.13 -5.11
C GLN A 132 -6.71 -5.47 -5.18
N GLY A 133 -5.99 -5.71 -6.27
CA GLY A 133 -4.72 -5.06 -6.52
C GLY A 133 -4.33 -5.08 -7.99
N SER A 134 -3.21 -4.45 -8.29
CA SER A 134 -2.56 -4.47 -9.60
C SER A 134 -1.06 -4.56 -9.43
N ARG A 135 -0.39 -5.24 -10.38
CA ARG A 135 1.03 -5.07 -10.65
C ARG A 135 1.16 -4.60 -12.09
N TYR A 136 1.89 -3.53 -12.32
CA TYR A 136 1.99 -2.90 -13.64
C TYR A 136 3.38 -2.31 -13.84
N ILE A 137 3.72 -1.99 -15.08
CA ILE A 137 5.02 -1.37 -15.40
C ILE A 137 4.78 0.10 -15.67
N GLU A 138 5.46 0.98 -14.97
CA GLU A 138 5.45 2.42 -15.22
C GLU A 138 6.89 2.94 -15.17
N LEU A 139 7.26 3.76 -16.15
CA LEU A 139 8.64 4.23 -16.33
C LEU A 139 9.70 3.10 -16.34
N GLY A 140 9.31 1.91 -16.81
CA GLY A 140 10.19 0.74 -16.87
C GLY A 140 10.33 -0.02 -15.55
N GLU A 141 9.68 0.43 -14.47
CA GLU A 141 9.71 -0.21 -13.16
C GLU A 141 8.38 -0.91 -12.87
N THR A 142 8.43 -2.06 -12.17
CA THR A 142 7.20 -2.69 -11.66
C THR A 142 6.71 -1.90 -10.45
N GLN A 143 5.43 -1.56 -10.46
CA GLN A 143 4.72 -0.84 -9.40
C GLN A 143 3.54 -1.68 -8.93
N TYR A 144 3.16 -1.49 -7.67
CA TYR A 144 2.06 -2.22 -7.07
C TYR A 144 0.99 -1.27 -6.52
N LEU A 145 -0.26 -1.66 -6.75
CA LEU A 145 -1.46 -0.99 -6.26
C LEU A 145 -2.26 -2.01 -5.44
N PHE A 146 -2.73 -1.62 -4.25
CA PHE A 146 -3.69 -2.41 -3.49
C PHE A 146 -4.85 -1.57 -2.98
N ASP A 147 -6.05 -2.15 -3.04
CA ASP A 147 -7.24 -1.63 -2.40
C ASP A 147 -7.60 -2.50 -1.19
N LEU A 148 -7.74 -1.86 -0.04
CA LEU A 148 -8.13 -2.48 1.22
C LEU A 148 -9.53 -1.98 1.60
N GLN A 149 -10.38 -2.84 2.15
CA GLN A 149 -11.71 -2.47 2.64
C GLN A 149 -11.85 -2.83 4.12
N SER A 150 -12.20 -1.84 4.93
CA SER A 150 -12.63 -2.02 6.32
C SER A 150 -14.09 -2.48 6.35
N PRO A 151 -14.47 -3.37 7.29
CA PRO A 151 -15.86 -3.82 7.41
C PRO A 151 -16.84 -2.68 7.68
N CYS A 152 -16.40 -1.59 8.32
CA CYS A 152 -17.25 -0.46 8.63
C CYS A 152 -17.60 0.42 7.42
N GLY A 153 -16.95 0.19 6.26
CA GLY A 153 -17.26 0.90 5.01
C GLY A 153 -16.25 1.94 4.58
N LEU A 154 -15.00 1.84 5.04
CA LEU A 154 -13.89 2.60 4.44
C LEU A 154 -13.14 1.74 3.43
N ARG A 155 -12.69 2.36 2.34
CA ARG A 155 -11.69 1.78 1.44
C ARG A 155 -10.43 2.62 1.42
N PHE A 156 -9.29 1.96 1.40
CA PHE A 156 -7.97 2.55 1.27
C PHE A 156 -7.36 2.11 -0.06
N ARG A 157 -6.82 3.06 -0.82
CA ARG A 157 -6.04 2.77 -2.02
C ARG A 157 -4.60 3.19 -1.79
N PHE A 158 -3.69 2.27 -2.06
CA PHE A 158 -2.25 2.51 -2.09
C PHE A 158 -1.76 2.25 -3.51
N ASP A 159 -1.00 3.17 -4.07
CA ASP A 159 -0.36 3.02 -5.37
C ASP A 159 1.08 3.54 -5.33
N HIS A 160 1.88 3.16 -6.31
CA HIS A 160 3.34 3.36 -6.32
C HIS A 160 4.06 2.71 -5.14
N LEU A 161 3.60 1.53 -4.72
CA LEU A 161 4.36 0.68 -3.81
C LEU A 161 5.48 -0.01 -4.59
N LEU A 162 6.69 -0.04 -4.02
CA LEU A 162 7.88 -0.56 -4.70
C LEU A 162 8.34 -1.91 -4.11
N THR A 163 8.75 -1.93 -2.84
CA THR A 163 9.19 -3.17 -2.17
C THR A 163 8.12 -3.63 -1.20
N LEU A 164 7.40 -4.70 -1.55
CA LEU A 164 6.30 -5.23 -0.75
C LEU A 164 6.81 -6.05 0.44
N SER A 165 6.01 -6.12 1.52
CA SER A 165 6.21 -7.11 2.57
C SER A 165 5.92 -8.52 2.05
N PRO A 166 6.40 -9.59 2.71
CA PRO A 166 6.21 -10.96 2.23
C PRO A 166 4.75 -11.35 1.97
N ALA A 167 3.82 -10.90 2.82
CA ALA A 167 2.40 -11.20 2.67
C ALA A 167 1.80 -10.52 1.42
N PHE A 168 2.14 -9.24 1.18
CA PHE A 168 1.67 -8.51 0.02
C PHE A 168 2.38 -8.96 -1.27
N GLN A 169 3.64 -9.38 -1.19
CA GLN A 169 4.35 -9.99 -2.31
C GLN A 169 3.69 -11.30 -2.76
N ALA A 170 3.23 -12.12 -1.80
CA ALA A 170 2.48 -13.34 -2.10
C ALA A 170 1.15 -13.03 -2.81
N LEU A 171 0.43 -11.99 -2.39
CA LEU A 171 -0.77 -11.52 -3.10
C LEU A 171 -0.45 -11.02 -4.51
N ALA A 172 0.62 -10.22 -4.66
CA ALA A 172 1.03 -9.68 -5.95
C ALA A 172 1.38 -10.79 -6.97
N ALA A 173 1.82 -11.96 -6.50
CA ALA A 173 2.09 -13.11 -7.37
C ALA A 173 0.82 -13.73 -7.98
N LEU A 174 -0.34 -13.51 -7.37
CA LEU A 174 -1.65 -13.97 -7.87
C LEU A 174 -2.24 -13.03 -8.94
N LEU A 175 -1.70 -11.81 -9.06
CA LEU A 175 -2.20 -10.81 -9.99
C LEU A 175 -1.77 -11.12 -11.43
N PRO A 176 -2.52 -10.64 -12.44
CA PRO A 176 -2.12 -10.71 -13.83
C PRO A 176 -0.68 -10.21 -14.04
N THR A 177 0.02 -10.74 -15.05
CA THR A 177 1.37 -10.28 -15.40
C THR A 177 1.37 -8.77 -15.64
N ALA A 178 2.39 -8.09 -15.11
CA ALA A 178 2.52 -6.66 -15.23
C ALA A 178 2.60 -6.23 -16.70
N GLN A 179 1.84 -5.20 -17.06
CA GLN A 179 1.83 -4.59 -18.38
C GLN A 179 2.12 -3.10 -18.28
N GLN A 180 2.71 -2.53 -19.33
CA GLN A 180 3.05 -1.11 -19.38
C GLN A 180 1.79 -0.24 -19.22
N ASN A 181 1.82 0.65 -18.24
CA ASN A 181 0.81 1.66 -17.92
C ASN A 181 -0.61 1.10 -17.74
N ASN A 182 -0.74 -0.15 -17.29
CA ASN A 182 -2.04 -0.79 -17.07
C ASN A 182 -2.25 -1.09 -15.57
N SER A 183 -2.67 -0.07 -14.82
CA SER A 183 -2.97 -0.17 -13.39
C SER A 183 -4.37 -0.71 -13.08
N ARG A 184 -5.07 -1.32 -14.06
CA ARG A 184 -6.38 -1.93 -13.80
C ARG A 184 -6.24 -3.00 -12.72
N THR A 185 -7.12 -2.94 -11.72
CA THR A 185 -7.11 -3.84 -10.58
C THR A 185 -7.86 -5.13 -10.87
N THR A 186 -7.43 -6.21 -10.22
CA THR A 186 -8.10 -7.52 -10.23
C THR A 186 -8.49 -7.89 -8.80
N ARG A 187 -9.72 -8.36 -8.61
CA ARG A 187 -10.23 -8.82 -7.31
C ARG A 187 -9.53 -10.12 -6.90
N PHE A 188 -9.21 -10.24 -5.62
CA PHE A 188 -8.72 -11.49 -5.05
C PHE A 188 -9.89 -12.41 -4.74
N GLU A 189 -9.81 -13.68 -5.16
CA GLU A 189 -10.82 -14.70 -4.82
C GLU A 189 -10.88 -14.95 -3.31
N THR A 190 -9.72 -14.92 -2.65
CA THR A 190 -9.59 -15.02 -1.19
C THR A 190 -8.91 -13.75 -0.66
N PRO A 191 -9.69 -12.71 -0.28
CA PRO A 191 -9.12 -11.48 0.28
C PRO A 191 -8.35 -11.74 1.58
N LEU A 192 -7.14 -11.20 1.69
CA LEU A 192 -6.28 -11.29 2.88
C LEU A 192 -6.78 -10.34 3.97
N SER A 193 -7.05 -10.87 5.17
CA SER A 193 -7.31 -10.03 6.34
C SER A 193 -6.01 -9.45 6.90
N VAL A 194 -6.03 -8.16 7.20
CA VAL A 194 -4.89 -7.39 7.75
C VAL A 194 -5.35 -6.55 8.94
N LYS A 195 -4.41 -6.24 9.83
CA LYS A 195 -4.60 -5.42 11.02
C LYS A 195 -3.97 -4.05 10.85
N ALA A 196 -4.53 -3.06 11.54
CA ALA A 196 -3.89 -1.75 11.63
C ALA A 196 -2.44 -1.89 12.11
N GLY A 197 -1.50 -1.23 11.41
CA GLY A 197 -0.07 -1.32 11.66
C GLY A 197 0.67 -2.42 10.88
N ASP A 198 -0.04 -3.37 10.24
CA ASP A 198 0.62 -4.36 9.38
C ASP A 198 1.38 -3.68 8.25
N VAL A 199 2.60 -4.16 7.95
CA VAL A 199 3.45 -3.58 6.90
C VAL A 199 2.98 -4.04 5.52
N ILE A 200 2.68 -3.08 4.66
CA ILE A 200 2.33 -3.27 3.24
C ILE A 200 3.60 -3.30 2.39
N ALA A 201 4.46 -2.29 2.57
CA ALA A 201 5.67 -2.09 1.79
C ALA A 201 6.76 -1.41 2.64
N THR A 202 8.02 -1.63 2.27
CA THR A 202 9.20 -0.99 2.87
C THR A 202 9.91 -0.05 1.90
N ALA A 203 9.35 0.16 0.70
CA ALA A 203 9.79 1.18 -0.22
C ALA A 203 8.64 1.64 -1.12
N VAL A 204 8.69 2.90 -1.57
CA VAL A 204 7.66 3.52 -2.45
C VAL A 204 8.29 4.27 -3.61
N GLY A 205 7.50 4.58 -4.63
CA GLY A 205 7.87 5.41 -5.76
C GLY A 205 8.77 4.71 -6.79
N PHE A 206 9.56 5.53 -7.48
CA PHE A 206 10.40 5.11 -8.61
C PHE A 206 11.88 5.28 -8.28
N GLY A 207 12.63 4.19 -8.30
CA GLY A 207 14.06 4.21 -8.00
C GLY A 207 14.88 4.92 -9.07
N SER A 208 14.50 4.77 -10.35
CA SER A 208 15.25 5.31 -11.49
C SER A 208 15.22 6.84 -11.59
N THR A 209 14.17 7.46 -11.07
CA THR A 209 13.98 8.93 -11.10
C THR A 209 14.13 9.57 -9.72
N SER A 210 14.37 8.76 -8.69
CA SER A 210 14.35 9.19 -7.29
C SER A 210 13.05 9.90 -6.89
N ASN A 211 11.95 9.59 -7.58
CA ASN A 211 10.64 10.09 -7.21
C ASN A 211 10.09 9.26 -6.05
N VAL A 212 10.29 9.75 -4.82
CA VAL A 212 9.81 9.10 -3.60
C VAL A 212 8.44 9.64 -3.24
N SER A 213 7.40 8.97 -3.72
CA SER A 213 6.01 9.33 -3.46
C SER A 213 5.13 8.10 -3.28
N LEU A 214 4.11 8.24 -2.45
CA LEU A 214 3.05 7.25 -2.25
C LEU A 214 1.72 7.89 -2.62
N ASP A 215 1.00 7.29 -3.57
CA ASP A 215 -0.39 7.67 -3.83
C ASP A 215 -1.28 7.00 -2.78
N PHE A 216 -2.10 7.82 -2.09
CA PHE A 216 -2.97 7.37 -0.99
C PHE A 216 -4.37 7.96 -1.12
N GLY A 217 -5.37 7.08 -1.13
CA GLY A 217 -6.78 7.44 -1.20
C GLY A 217 -7.58 6.81 -0.07
N VAL A 218 -8.57 7.56 0.42
CA VAL A 218 -9.59 7.04 1.32
C VAL A 218 -10.96 7.32 0.70
N TYR A 219 -11.82 6.32 0.76
CA TYR A 219 -13.18 6.39 0.23
C TYR A 219 -14.17 5.97 1.31
N ASP A 220 -15.21 6.77 1.53
CA ASP A 220 -16.33 6.44 2.40
C ASP A 220 -17.39 5.71 1.56
N LEU A 221 -17.46 4.39 1.67
CA LEU A 221 -18.39 3.58 0.86
C LEU A 221 -19.84 3.68 1.36
N ARG A 222 -20.05 4.25 2.55
CA ARG A 222 -21.37 4.38 3.18
C ARG A 222 -22.21 5.46 2.51
N GLN A 223 -21.57 6.49 1.95
CA GLN A 223 -22.24 7.65 1.39
C GLN A 223 -21.40 8.33 0.28
N PRO A 224 -22.03 8.81 -0.81
CA PRO A 224 -21.34 9.63 -1.78
C PRO A 224 -20.85 10.96 -1.18
N ASN A 225 -19.73 11.49 -1.69
CA ASN A 225 -19.21 12.80 -1.34
C ASN A 225 -20.06 13.94 -1.90
N GLU A 226 -19.94 15.12 -1.30
CA GLU A 226 -20.70 16.30 -1.70
C GLU A 226 -20.43 16.72 -3.15
N ALA A 227 -19.17 16.61 -3.60
CA ALA A 227 -18.78 16.92 -4.96
C ALA A 227 -19.64 16.18 -6.01
N SER A 228 -19.97 14.91 -5.73
CA SER A 228 -20.77 14.05 -6.60
C SER A 228 -22.23 14.47 -6.76
N THR A 229 -22.72 15.40 -5.94
CA THR A 229 -24.08 15.95 -6.08
C THR A 229 -24.17 17.01 -7.20
N ARG A 230 -23.03 17.60 -7.60
CA ARG A 230 -22.98 18.66 -8.60
C ARG A 230 -23.07 18.08 -10.02
N PRO A 231 -24.01 18.53 -10.87
CA PRO A 231 -24.16 18.00 -12.24
C PRO A 231 -22.88 18.09 -13.09
N VAL A 232 -22.09 19.16 -12.92
CA VAL A 232 -20.81 19.33 -13.64
C VAL A 232 -19.78 18.26 -13.26
N PHE A 233 -19.74 17.87 -11.99
CA PHE A 233 -18.85 16.81 -11.50
C PHE A 233 -19.29 15.44 -12.02
N GLN A 234 -20.60 15.18 -12.00
CA GLN A 234 -21.17 13.95 -12.51
C GLN A 234 -20.88 13.77 -14.01
N ALA A 235 -21.04 14.84 -14.79
CA ALA A 235 -20.73 14.82 -16.22
C ALA A 235 -19.24 14.56 -16.48
N ALA A 236 -18.35 15.15 -15.68
CA ALA A 236 -16.90 14.99 -15.85
C ALA A 236 -16.37 13.63 -15.36
N HIS A 237 -16.98 13.02 -14.34
CA HIS A 237 -16.41 11.88 -13.61
C HIS A 237 -17.34 10.65 -13.51
N GLY A 238 -18.46 10.64 -14.24
CA GLY A 238 -19.44 9.55 -14.23
C GLY A 238 -18.91 8.18 -14.66
N MET A 239 -17.78 8.12 -15.38
CA MET A 239 -17.11 6.84 -15.70
C MET A 239 -16.33 6.26 -14.52
N PHE A 240 -16.01 7.06 -13.51
CA PHE A 240 -15.19 6.67 -12.36
C PHE A 240 -15.98 6.68 -11.05
N ARG A 241 -17.31 6.51 -11.11
CA ARG A 241 -18.22 6.58 -9.96
C ARG A 241 -17.77 5.76 -8.77
N GLU A 242 -17.23 4.56 -9.00
CA GLU A 242 -16.72 3.68 -7.94
C GLU A 242 -15.78 4.40 -6.96
N THR A 243 -14.97 5.35 -7.44
CA THR A 243 -13.96 6.06 -6.66
C THR A 243 -14.21 7.56 -6.57
N ALA A 244 -14.54 8.22 -7.69
CA ALA A 244 -14.75 9.67 -7.73
C ALA A 244 -15.93 10.14 -6.87
N TYR A 245 -16.97 9.31 -6.73
CA TYR A 245 -18.15 9.70 -5.96
C TYR A 245 -18.00 9.41 -4.47
N TYR A 246 -16.97 8.67 -4.06
CA TYR A 246 -16.83 8.20 -2.69
C TYR A 246 -15.51 8.63 -2.05
N GLY A 247 -14.62 9.30 -2.80
CA GLY A 247 -13.38 9.85 -2.26
C GLY A 247 -13.66 10.98 -1.27
N ILE A 248 -12.88 11.05 -0.19
CA ILE A 248 -13.03 12.03 0.89
C ILE A 248 -11.70 12.71 1.21
N CYS A 249 -11.75 13.85 1.90
CA CYS A 249 -10.53 14.49 2.41
C CYS A 249 -9.96 13.72 3.61
N TRP A 250 -9.00 12.86 3.34
CA TRP A 250 -8.39 12.03 4.38
C TRP A 250 -7.38 12.76 5.27
N LEU A 251 -7.01 14.00 4.94
CA LEU A 251 -6.05 14.79 5.71
C LEU A 251 -6.50 14.99 7.16
N GLU A 252 -7.81 15.07 7.38
CA GLU A 252 -8.41 15.30 8.70
C GLU A 252 -8.63 14.01 9.49
N LEU A 253 -8.55 12.85 8.83
CA LEU A 253 -8.75 11.55 9.47
C LEU A 253 -7.49 11.03 10.16
N LEU A 254 -6.34 11.64 9.87
CA LEU A 254 -5.07 11.29 10.50
C LEU A 254 -5.07 11.68 12.00
N PRO A 255 -4.19 11.09 12.82
CA PRO A 255 -3.96 11.56 14.18
C PRO A 255 -3.71 13.07 14.20
N ALA A 256 -4.23 13.79 15.19
CA ALA A 256 -4.31 15.26 15.18
C ALA A 256 -2.97 15.96 14.87
N ALA A 257 -1.84 15.46 15.39
CA ALA A 257 -0.52 16.00 15.12
C ALA A 257 -0.10 15.83 13.64
N ASP A 258 -0.40 14.67 13.06
CA ASP A 258 -0.12 14.36 11.66
C ASP A 258 -1.06 15.14 10.73
N ALA A 259 -2.35 15.23 11.08
CA ALA A 259 -3.33 16.06 10.36
C ALA A 259 -2.89 17.52 10.29
N ALA A 260 -2.45 18.09 11.43
CA ALA A 260 -1.91 19.45 11.46
C ALA A 260 -0.67 19.60 10.58
N LYS A 261 0.24 18.62 10.60
CA LYS A 261 1.44 18.63 9.77
C LYS A 261 1.10 18.57 8.28
N VAL A 262 0.30 17.61 7.82
CA VAL A 262 -0.03 17.49 6.39
C VAL A 262 -0.74 18.72 5.85
N LYS A 263 -1.60 19.36 6.64
CA LYS A 263 -2.27 20.61 6.26
C LYS A 263 -1.31 21.79 6.16
N ALA A 264 -0.25 21.81 6.97
CA ALA A 264 0.77 22.86 6.96
C ALA A 264 1.80 22.70 5.82
N LEU A 265 1.99 21.48 5.30
CA LEU A 265 2.91 21.22 4.20
C LEU A 265 2.49 21.96 2.91
N PRO A 266 3.45 22.28 2.02
CA PRO A 266 3.16 22.79 0.69
C PRO A 266 2.38 21.76 -0.14
N ALA A 267 1.67 22.25 -1.15
CA ALA A 267 1.04 21.38 -2.14
C ALA A 267 2.10 20.67 -3.00
N GLY A 268 1.90 19.38 -3.24
CA GLY A 268 2.75 18.56 -4.09
C GLY A 268 2.50 18.77 -5.59
N ASP A 269 1.36 19.36 -5.95
CA ASP A 269 1.04 19.81 -7.30
C ASP A 269 1.16 21.34 -7.38
N GLN A 270 2.11 21.82 -8.20
CA GLN A 270 2.43 23.24 -8.28
C GLN A 270 1.38 24.05 -9.06
N GLN A 271 0.54 23.38 -9.87
CA GLN A 271 -0.44 24.05 -10.72
C GLN A 271 -1.78 24.23 -9.99
N LEU A 272 -2.29 23.18 -9.37
CA LEU A 272 -3.55 23.22 -8.62
C LEU A 272 -3.36 23.66 -7.17
N GLY A 273 -2.14 23.57 -6.65
CA GLY A 273 -1.87 23.85 -5.25
C GLY A 273 -2.72 22.96 -4.35
N LYS A 274 -3.40 23.59 -3.38
CA LYS A 274 -4.29 22.92 -2.42
C LYS A 274 -5.75 22.83 -2.89
N THR A 275 -6.05 23.29 -4.11
CA THR A 275 -7.41 23.24 -4.67
C THR A 275 -7.86 21.78 -4.77
N SER A 276 -9.01 21.46 -4.20
CA SER A 276 -9.53 20.10 -4.13
C SER A 276 -11.06 20.13 -4.21
N ASP A 277 -11.64 19.10 -4.82
CA ASP A 277 -13.09 18.89 -4.76
C ASP A 277 -13.57 18.33 -3.41
N TYR A 278 -12.66 17.86 -2.54
CA TYR A 278 -13.00 17.18 -1.28
C TYR A 278 -12.44 17.85 -0.03
N CYS A 279 -11.32 18.54 -0.14
CA CYS A 279 -10.62 19.17 0.97
C CYS A 279 -10.82 20.68 0.94
N GLU A 280 -11.34 21.21 2.04
CA GLU A 280 -11.43 22.65 2.31
C GLU A 280 -10.25 23.17 3.15
#